data_AF-A0AA91QTS5-F1
#
_entry.id   AF-A0AA91QTS5-F1
#
_cell.length_a   1.000
_cell.length_b   1.000
_cell.length_c   1.000
_cell.angle_alpha   90.00
_cell.angle_beta   90.00
_cell.angle_gamma   90.00
#
_symmetry.space_group_name_H-M   'P 1'
#
loop_
_entity.id
_entity.type
_entity.pdbx_description
1 polymer ?
#
loop_
_entity_poly.entity_id
_entity_poly.type
_entity_poly.pdbx_seq_one_letter_code
_entity_poly.pdbx_strand_id
1 'polypeptide(L)'
;MLPTTKHPNAVDTAKRLTRGQQDALRAIAFFRRQRKLGTGWLVGDKRLSEKVVGRLEQLDLVEESFVRGEPLLQLTIVGQAIEARLLQ
;
A
#
# COMPACT_ATOMS: atom_id res chain seq x y z
N MET A 1 -21.33 7.17 19.48
CA MET A 1 -21.53 6.14 18.45
C MET A 1 -20.42 6.30 17.42
N LEU A 2 -19.39 5.45 17.45
CA LEU A 2 -18.34 5.46 16.41
C LEU A 2 -18.89 4.73 15.18
N PRO A 3 -18.75 5.27 13.96
CA PRO A 3 -19.14 4.54 12.77
C PRO A 3 -18.19 3.35 12.64
N THR A 4 -18.71 2.14 12.80
CA THR A 4 -18.00 0.92 12.37
C THR A 4 -17.97 0.94 10.85
N THR A 5 -16.99 1.66 10.30
CA THR A 5 -16.60 1.55 8.90
C THR A 5 -16.42 0.06 8.66
N LYS A 6 -17.30 -0.55 7.87
CA LYS A 6 -17.23 -1.97 7.51
C LYS A 6 -15.95 -2.13 6.69
N HIS A 7 -14.82 -2.39 7.35
CA HIS A 7 -13.60 -2.75 6.68
C HIS A 7 -13.92 -4.09 6.00
N PRO A 8 -13.91 -4.18 4.66
CA PRO A 8 -14.08 -5.46 4.00
C PRO A 8 -13.04 -6.41 4.58
N ASN A 9 -13.49 -7.61 4.98
CA ASN A 9 -12.64 -8.61 5.61
C ASN A 9 -11.30 -8.70 4.85
N ALA A 10 -10.19 -8.54 5.56
CA ALA A 10 -8.87 -8.49 4.96
C ALA A 10 -8.59 -9.72 4.06
N VAL A 11 -9.25 -10.86 4.29
CA VAL A 11 -9.18 -12.04 3.40
C VAL A 11 -9.78 -11.73 2.02
N ASP A 12 -10.97 -11.14 2.00
CA ASP A 12 -11.70 -10.85 0.77
C ASP A 12 -11.02 -9.72 -0.01
N THR A 13 -10.45 -8.73 0.70
CA THR A 13 -9.65 -7.68 0.09
C THR A 13 -8.37 -8.25 -0.54
N ALA A 14 -7.63 -9.11 0.18
CA ALA A 14 -6.43 -9.76 -0.35
C ALA A 14 -6.70 -10.56 -1.64
N LYS A 15 -7.83 -11.30 -1.69
CA LYS A 15 -8.27 -12.05 -2.87
C LYS A 15 -8.68 -11.17 -4.05
N ARG A 16 -9.06 -9.91 -3.80
CA ARG A 16 -9.48 -8.94 -4.83
C ARG A 16 -8.31 -8.10 -5.37
N LEU A 17 -7.15 -8.13 -4.72
CA LEU A 17 -5.96 -7.46 -5.22
C LEU A 17 -5.44 -8.18 -6.47
N THR A 18 -5.11 -7.41 -7.49
CA THR A 18 -4.40 -7.95 -8.66
C THR A 18 -2.96 -8.29 -8.25
N ARG A 19 -2.29 -9.15 -9.03
CA ARG A 19 -0.89 -9.51 -8.79
C ARG A 19 0.02 -8.27 -8.68
N GLY A 20 -0.19 -7.27 -9.54
CA GLY A 20 0.57 -6.02 -9.50
C GLY A 20 0.34 -5.20 -8.23
N GLN A 21 -0.87 -5.23 -7.66
CA GLN A 21 -1.18 -4.56 -6.39
C GLN A 21 -0.57 -5.30 -5.20
N GLN A 22 -0.60 -6.63 -5.21
CA GLN A 22 0.06 -7.46 -4.20
C GLN A 22 1.58 -7.22 -4.21
N ASP A 23 2.19 -7.22 -5.40
CA ASP A 23 3.63 -6.95 -5.56
C ASP A 23 4.00 -5.53 -5.13
N ALA A 24 3.14 -4.54 -5.40
CA ALA A 24 3.31 -3.17 -4.93
C ALA A 24 3.24 -3.08 -3.39
N LEU A 25 2.24 -3.71 -2.77
CA LEU A 25 2.07 -3.72 -1.32
C LEU A 25 3.28 -4.35 -0.62
N ARG A 26 3.74 -5.51 -1.11
CA ARG A 26 4.96 -6.17 -0.62
C ARG A 26 6.21 -5.31 -0.80
N ALA A 27 6.34 -4.63 -1.94
CA ALA A 27 7.48 -3.77 -2.19
C ALA A 27 7.54 -2.58 -1.23
N ILE A 28 6.39 -1.95 -0.95
CA ILE A 28 6.29 -0.86 0.02
C ILE A 28 6.65 -1.35 1.43
N ALA A 29 6.23 -2.57 1.79
CA ALA A 29 6.56 -3.17 3.09
C ALA A 29 8.05 -3.52 3.23
N PHE A 30 8.66 -4.00 2.15
CA PHE A 30 10.02 -4.52 2.16
C PHE A 30 11.08 -3.43 1.97
N PHE A 31 10.88 -2.50 1.02
CA PHE A 31 11.91 -1.53 0.64
C PHE A 31 11.82 -0.24 1.45
N ARG A 32 12.87 0.00 2.24
CA ARG A 32 13.07 1.27 2.95
C ARG A 32 13.35 2.46 2.03
N ARG A 33 13.95 2.20 0.86
CA ARG A 33 14.32 3.24 -0.10
C ARG A 33 13.14 3.50 -1.03
N GLN A 34 12.57 4.69 -0.93
CA GLN A 34 11.48 5.13 -1.77
C GLN A 34 11.76 6.54 -2.29
N ARG A 35 11.29 6.85 -3.49
CA ARG A 35 11.39 8.17 -4.09
C ARG A 35 10.16 8.44 -4.93
N LYS A 36 9.51 9.58 -4.68
CA LYS A 36 8.42 10.06 -5.52
C LYS A 36 8.98 10.52 -6.87
N LEU A 37 8.38 10.07 -7.97
CA LEU A 37 8.76 10.42 -9.35
C LEU A 37 7.54 10.97 -10.08
N GLY A 38 7.35 12.29 -10.01
CA GLY A 38 6.12 12.93 -10.48
C GLY A 38 4.91 12.43 -9.68
N THR A 39 3.93 11.84 -10.36
CA THR A 39 2.76 11.22 -9.72
C THR A 39 2.94 9.75 -9.36
N GLY A 40 4.05 9.13 -9.80
CA GLY A 40 4.39 7.74 -9.48
C GLY A 40 5.45 7.63 -8.39
N TRP A 41 5.80 6.39 -8.06
CA TRP A 41 6.79 6.06 -7.04
C TRP A 41 7.84 5.09 -7.55
N LEU A 42 9.07 5.28 -7.10
CA LEU A 42 10.13 4.29 -7.18
C LEU A 42 10.34 3.73 -5.78
N VAL A 43 10.03 2.45 -5.59
CA VAL A 43 10.14 1.74 -4.32
C VAL A 43 11.14 0.61 -4.52
N GLY A 44 12.35 0.76 -3.97
CA GLY A 44 13.48 -0.10 -4.30
C GLY A 44 13.81 -0.05 -5.80
N ASP A 45 13.62 -1.18 -6.47
CA ASP A 45 13.75 -1.37 -7.92
C ASP A 45 12.42 -1.30 -8.68
N LYS A 46 11.29 -1.20 -7.98
CA LYS A 46 9.95 -1.21 -8.58
C LYS A 46 9.41 0.18 -8.85
N ARG A 47 8.86 0.37 -10.05
CA ARG A 47 8.09 1.57 -10.42
C ARG A 47 6.61 1.31 -10.19
N LEU A 48 6.00 2.07 -9.28
CA LEU A 48 4.58 2.06 -9.01
C LEU A 48 3.94 3.26 -9.71
N SER A 49 2.94 2.99 -10.54
CA SER A 49 2.19 4.07 -11.18
C SER A 49 1.24 4.72 -10.19
N GLU A 50 0.90 5.97 -10.44
CA GLU A 50 -0.13 6.71 -9.71
C GLU A 50 -1.44 5.91 -9.59
N LYS A 51 -1.85 5.23 -10.66
CA LYS A 51 -3.07 4.39 -10.67
C LYS A 51 -2.99 3.24 -9.67
N VAL A 52 -1.82 2.60 -9.54
CA VAL A 52 -1.63 1.50 -8.58
C VAL A 52 -1.62 2.05 -7.16
N VAL A 53 -0.86 3.11 -6.91
CA VAL A 53 -0.77 3.73 -5.57
C VAL A 53 -2.12 4.26 -5.12
N GLY A 54 -2.79 5.07 -5.95
CA GLY A 54 -4.12 5.60 -5.64
C GLY A 54 -5.17 4.51 -5.43
N ARG A 55 -5.03 3.35 -6.08
CA ARG A 55 -5.93 2.21 -5.81
C ARG A 55 -5.64 1.54 -4.47
N LEU A 56 -4.39 1.46 -4.04
CA LEU A 56 -4.02 0.96 -2.72
C LEU A 56 -4.46 1.91 -1.61
N GLU A 57 -4.36 3.23 -1.83
CA GLU A 57 -4.86 4.27 -0.92
C GLU A 57 -6.40 4.21 -0.78
N GLN A 58 -7.13 4.08 -1.89
CA GLN A 58 -8.60 3.90 -1.86
C GLN A 58 -9.06 2.66 -1.08
N LEU A 59 -8.20 1.65 -0.99
CA LEU A 59 -8.46 0.42 -0.23
C LEU A 59 -7.95 0.52 1.21
N ASP A 60 -7.47 1.69 1.63
CA ASP A 60 -6.88 1.96 2.95
C ASP A 60 -5.72 1.01 3.26
N LEU A 61 -4.92 0.64 2.25
CA LEU A 61 -3.78 -0.28 2.41
C LEU A 61 -2.46 0.44 2.58
N VAL A 62 -2.35 1.61 1.98
CA VAL A 62 -1.17 2.45 2.05
C VAL A 62 -1.60 3.89 2.21
N GLU A 63 -0.71 4.69 2.77
CA GLU A 63 -0.85 6.13 2.85
C GLU A 63 0.47 6.81 2.49
N GLU A 64 0.38 7.99 1.89
CA GLU A 64 1.52 8.88 1.74
C GLU A 64 1.74 9.65 3.04
N SER A 65 2.92 9.47 3.62
CA SER A 65 3.40 10.17 4.81
C SER A 65 4.65 10.99 4.49
N PHE A 66 4.95 11.97 5.32
CA PHE A 66 6.14 12.82 5.17
C PHE A 66 7.10 12.60 6.33
N VAL A 67 8.30 12.11 6.03
CA VAL A 67 9.35 11.88 7.02
C VAL A 67 10.54 12.77 6.67
N ARG A 68 10.89 13.69 7.58
CA ARG A 68 11.99 14.66 7.39
C ARG A 68 11.83 15.50 6.11
N GLY A 69 10.59 15.82 5.73
CA GLY A 69 10.28 16.59 4.53
C GLY A 69 10.26 15.76 3.24
N GLU A 70 10.59 14.47 3.29
CA GLU A 70 10.55 13.58 2.14
C GLU A 70 9.26 12.75 2.14
N PRO A 71 8.58 12.63 0.98
CA PRO A 71 7.39 11.78 0.86
C PRO A 71 7.79 10.30 0.92
N LEU A 72 7.02 9.51 1.66
CA LEU A 72 7.18 8.07 1.84
C LEU A 72 5.82 7.35 1.79
N LEU A 73 5.71 6.22 1.08
CA LEU A 73 4.55 5.34 1.20
C LEU A 73 4.73 4.41 2.40
N GLN A 74 3.73 4.35 3.26
CA GLN A 74 3.67 3.47 4.41
C GLN A 74 2.43 2.59 4.35
N LEU A 75 2.52 1.36 4.87
CA LEU A 75 1.34 0.52 5.03
C LEU A 75 0.53 1.01 6.22
N THR A 76 -0.78 1.06 6.04
CA THR A 76 -1.73 1.21 7.15
C THR A 76 -1.79 -0.09 7.96
N ILE A 77 -2.52 -0.07 9.08
CA ILE A 77 -2.80 -1.29 9.86
C ILE A 77 -3.48 -2.36 8.99
N VAL A 78 -4.41 -1.96 8.13
CA VAL A 78 -5.13 -2.86 7.22
C VAL A 78 -4.19 -3.42 6.15
N GLY A 79 -3.33 -2.56 5.60
CA GLY A 79 -2.28 -2.95 4.66
C GLY A 79 -1.34 -4.00 5.23
N GLN A 80 -0.86 -3.79 6.46
CA GLN A 80 0.03 -4.74 7.16
C GLN A 80 -0.64 -6.10 7.37
N ALA A 81 -1.91 -6.11 7.80
CA ALA A 81 -2.65 -7.36 8.00
C ALA A 81 -2.87 -8.14 6.70
N ILE A 82 -3.06 -7.45 5.58
CA ILE A 82 -3.20 -8.07 4.25
C ILE A 82 -1.86 -8.55 3.73
N GLU A 83 -0.80 -7.75 3.86
CA GLU A 83 0.56 -8.12 3.44
C GLU A 83 1.03 -9.39 4.14
N ALA A 84 0.83 -9.49 5.46
CA ALA A 84 1.16 -10.67 6.24
C ALA A 84 0.44 -11.94 5.75
N ARG A 85 -0.78 -11.82 5.24
CA ARG A 85 -1.53 -12.94 4.64
C ARG A 85 -1.05 -13.32 3.25
N LEU A 86 -0.42 -12.40 2.51
CA LEU A 86 0.16 -12.71 1.21
C LEU A 86 1.47 -13.50 1.35
N LEU A 87 2.12 -13.49 2.51
CA LEU A 87 3.36 -14.24 2.76
C LEU A 87 3.13 -15.69 3.20
N GLN A 88 1.88 -16.07 3.51
CA GLN A 88 1.46 -17.43 3.86
C GLN A 88 1.09 -18.25 2.63
#